data_AF-A0A2K4FG44-F1
#
_entry.id   AF-A0A2K4FG44-F1
#
_cell.length_a   1.000
_cell.length_b   1.000
_cell.length_c   1.000
_cell.angle_alpha   90.00
_cell.angle_beta   90.00
_cell.angle_gamma   90.00
#
_symmetry.space_group_name_H-M   'P 1'
#
loop_
_entity.id
_entity.type
_entity.pdbx_description
1 polymer ?
#
loop_
_entity_poly.entity_id
_entity_poly.type
_entity_poly.pdbx_seq_one_letter_code
_entity_poly.pdbx_strand_id
1 'polypeptide(L)'
;MRVFEDTGESVRETTISKPMTIGGVRVVKIHWQGPKQRYRIIHLNEFGHFDRSGKWVNTKGKGVIERAMREGREVYFRTVKDELKRRG
;
A
#
# COMPACT_ATOMS: atom_id res chain seq x y z
N MET A 1 3.40 27.20 7.12
CA MET A 1 2.86 25.84 7.32
C MET A 1 3.57 24.91 6.35
N ARG A 2 4.58 24.15 6.79
CA ARG A 2 5.23 23.17 5.91
C ARG A 2 4.22 22.06 5.62
N VAL A 3 3.70 22.08 4.40
CA VAL A 3 2.99 20.96 3.78
C VAL A 3 3.88 19.74 4.00
N PHE A 4 3.38 18.76 4.78
CA PHE A 4 3.94 17.41 4.99
C PHE A 4 5.23 17.18 4.19
N GLU A 5 6.39 17.49 4.78
CA GLU A 5 7.68 17.25 4.14
C GLU A 5 7.77 15.73 4.00
N ASP A 6 7.75 15.22 2.76
CA ASP A 6 7.83 13.78 2.51
C ASP A 6 9.23 13.33 2.90
N THR A 7 9.37 12.94 4.17
CA THR A 7 10.62 12.42 4.72
C THR A 7 10.97 11.05 4.14
N GLY A 8 10.11 10.47 3.29
CA GLY A 8 10.26 9.13 2.73
C GLY A 8 10.05 8.01 3.74
N GLU A 9 9.72 8.33 5.00
CA GLU A 9 9.64 7.35 6.09
C GLU A 9 8.53 6.31 5.86
N SER A 10 7.43 6.70 5.17
CA SER A 10 6.41 5.74 4.72
C SER A 10 6.99 4.65 3.82
N VAL A 11 7.85 5.03 2.89
CA VAL A 11 8.53 4.09 1.98
C VAL A 11 9.53 3.26 2.76
N ARG A 12 10.34 3.88 3.62
CA ARG A 12 11.37 3.18 4.42
C ARG A 12 10.79 2.08 5.33
N GLU A 13 9.61 2.31 5.89
CA GLU A 13 8.95 1.30 6.74
C GLU A 13 8.09 0.30 5.95
N THR A 14 7.95 0.48 4.64
CA THR A 14 7.18 -0.46 3.81
C THR A 14 7.95 -1.76 3.67
N THR A 15 7.31 -2.85 4.08
CA THR A 15 7.87 -4.20 4.08
C THR A 15 6.85 -5.17 3.51
N ILE A 16 7.32 -6.32 3.03
CA ILE A 16 6.47 -7.38 2.45
C ILE A 16 6.66 -8.69 3.20
N SER A 17 5.59 -9.47 3.30
CA SER A 17 5.67 -10.82 3.83
C SER A 17 6.36 -11.75 2.82
N LYS A 18 6.83 -12.90 3.30
CA LYS A 18 7.07 -14.03 2.40
C LYS A 18 5.76 -14.40 1.67
N PRO A 19 5.82 -14.89 0.42
CA PRO A 19 4.64 -15.40 -0.26
C PRO A 19 4.02 -16.56 0.52
N MET A 20 2.70 -16.52 0.68
CA MET A 20 1.92 -17.49 1.45
C MET A 20 0.68 -17.92 0.68
N THR A 21 0.11 -19.06 1.03
CA THR A 21 -1.15 -19.52 0.43
C THR A 21 -2.26 -19.37 1.47
N ILE A 22 -3.29 -18.60 1.15
CA ILE A 22 -4.45 -18.37 2.02
C ILE A 22 -5.70 -18.70 1.18
N GLY A 23 -6.52 -19.65 1.64
CA GLY A 23 -7.73 -20.05 0.92
C GLY A 23 -7.49 -20.51 -0.53
N GLY A 24 -6.38 -21.20 -0.79
CA GLY A 24 -6.00 -21.65 -2.14
C GLY A 24 -5.39 -20.56 -3.05
N VAL A 25 -5.31 -19.31 -2.58
CA VAL A 25 -4.75 -18.19 -3.35
C VAL A 25 -3.36 -17.85 -2.84
N ARG A 26 -2.40 -17.62 -3.75
CA ARG A 26 -1.07 -17.11 -3.41
C ARG A 26 -1.14 -15.63 -3.07
N VAL A 27 -0.67 -15.25 -1.89
CA VAL A 27 -0.78 -13.91 -1.30
C VAL A 27 0.59 -13.43 -0.82
N VAL A 28 0.87 -12.14 -1.02
CA VAL A 28 1.93 -11.38 -0.36
C VAL A 28 1.28 -10.22 0.37
N LYS A 29 1.60 -10.03 1.65
CA LYS A 29 1.07 -8.92 2.45
C LYS A 29 2.04 -7.76 2.42
N ILE A 30 1.53 -6.55 2.22
CA ILE A 30 2.27 -5.30 2.41
C ILE A 30 1.96 -4.79 3.82
N HIS A 31 2.99 -4.41 4.56
CA HIS A 31 2.85 -3.86 5.92
C HIS A 31 3.87 -2.76 6.19
N TRP A 32 3.60 -1.95 7.22
CA TRP A 32 4.50 -0.88 7.67
C TRP A 32 5.09 -1.24 9.02
N GLN A 33 6.41 -1.43 9.07
CA GLN A 33 7.13 -1.84 10.27
C GLN A 33 8.37 -0.98 10.45
N GLY A 34 8.46 -0.30 11.59
CA GLY A 34 9.63 0.49 11.97
C GLY A 34 9.37 1.45 13.14
N PRO A 35 10.40 2.19 13.56
CA PRO A 35 10.36 3.04 14.75
C PRO A 35 9.45 4.28 14.62
N LYS A 36 9.14 4.72 13.40
CA LYS A 36 8.23 5.83 13.09
C LYS A 36 6.76 5.39 13.05
N GLN A 37 6.48 4.10 13.19
CA GLN A 37 5.15 3.54 13.39
C GLN A 37 4.17 3.99 12.30
N ARG A 38 4.62 4.00 11.03
CA ARG A 38 3.83 4.51 9.90
C ARG A 38 2.50 3.77 9.73
N TYR A 39 2.40 2.53 10.20
CA TYR A 39 1.14 1.76 10.25
C TYR A 39 -0.02 2.55 10.88
N ARG A 40 0.23 3.48 11.83
CA ARG A 40 -0.79 4.29 12.50
C ARG A 40 -1.41 5.36 11.61
N ILE A 41 -0.67 5.85 10.63
CA ILE A 41 -1.05 7.04 9.84
C ILE A 41 -1.28 6.73 8.37
N ILE A 42 -0.80 5.60 7.86
CA ILE A 42 -1.02 5.19 6.47
C ILE A 42 -2.51 5.07 6.16
N HIS A 43 -3.31 4.49 7.05
CA HIS A 43 -4.75 4.39 6.86
C HIS A 43 -5.40 5.78 6.76
N LEU A 44 -5.03 6.70 7.65
CA LEU A 44 -5.55 8.08 7.62
C LEU A 44 -5.13 8.83 6.35
N ASN A 45 -3.93 8.55 5.84
CA ASN A 45 -3.43 9.11 4.59
C ASN A 45 -4.14 8.55 3.37
N GLU A 46 -4.54 7.28 3.39
CA GLU A 46 -5.19 6.59 2.27
C GLU A 46 -6.69 6.90 2.17
N PHE A 47 -7.37 7.13 3.30
CA PHE A 47 -8.83 7.28 3.33
C PHE A 47 -9.31 8.69 3.69
N GLY A 48 -8.45 9.50 4.32
CA GLY A 48 -8.84 10.72 5.02
C GLY A 48 -9.24 10.44 6.47
N HIS A 49 -9.46 11.49 7.25
CA HIS A 49 -9.84 11.36 8.66
C HIS A 49 -10.52 12.63 9.19
N PHE A 50 -11.21 12.51 10.33
CA PHE A 50 -11.65 13.68 11.08
C PHE A 50 -10.51 14.22 11.95
N ASP A 51 -10.32 15.54 11.95
CA ASP A 51 -9.43 16.19 12.90
C ASP A 51 -10.05 16.27 14.31
N ARG A 52 -9.29 16.81 15.26
CA ARG A 52 -9.75 16.94 16.66
C ARG A 52 -10.96 17.84 16.85
N SER A 53 -11.26 18.69 15.87
CA SER A 53 -12.44 19.56 15.87
C SER A 53 -13.67 18.91 15.22
N GLY A 54 -13.54 17.66 14.75
CA GLY A 54 -14.61 16.96 14.05
C GLY A 54 -14.76 17.35 12.58
N LYS A 55 -13.80 18.10 12.02
CA LYS A 55 -13.80 18.46 10.60
C LYS A 55 -13.16 17.36 9.77
N TRP A 56 -13.80 16.98 8.67
CA TRP A 56 -13.23 16.03 7.72
C TRP A 56 -12.02 16.63 6.99
N VAL A 57 -10.91 15.88 6.97
CA VAL A 57 -9.67 16.23 6.30
C VAL A 57 -9.42 15.23 5.17
N ASN A 58 -9.39 15.75 3.95
CA ASN A 58 -8.98 14.99 2.78
C ASN A 58 -7.45 15.08 2.62
N THR A 59 -6.79 13.93 2.60
CA THR A 59 -5.34 13.82 2.52
C THR A 59 -4.87 13.83 1.06
N LYS A 60 -3.72 14.46 0.79
CA LYS A 60 -3.16 14.53 -0.58
C LYS A 60 -2.83 13.16 -1.18
N GLY A 61 -2.55 12.17 -0.33
CA GLY A 61 -2.22 10.79 -0.71
C GLY A 61 -3.42 9.84 -0.78
N LYS A 62 -4.65 10.35 -0.70
CA LYS A 62 -5.86 9.52 -0.69
C LYS A 62 -5.95 8.68 -1.98
N GLY A 63 -6.24 7.38 -1.82
CA GLY A 63 -6.47 6.45 -2.94
C GLY A 63 -5.22 6.05 -3.73
N VAL A 64 -4.02 6.48 -3.33
CA VAL A 64 -2.79 6.18 -4.07
C VAL A 64 -2.41 4.71 -3.90
N ILE A 65 -2.56 4.15 -2.69
CA ILE A 65 -2.25 2.74 -2.44
C ILE A 65 -3.26 1.86 -3.16
N GLU A 66 -4.56 2.17 -3.08
CA GLU A 66 -5.60 1.42 -3.79
C GLU A 66 -5.35 1.40 -5.30
N ARG A 67 -5.03 2.56 -5.89
CA ARG A 67 -4.68 2.66 -7.30
C ARG A 67 -3.48 1.79 -7.66
N ALA A 68 -2.40 1.85 -6.86
CA ALA A 68 -1.20 1.06 -7.08
C ALA A 68 -1.50 -0.46 -6.98
N MET A 69 -2.35 -0.88 -6.05
CA MET A 69 -2.78 -2.28 -5.93
C MET A 69 -3.58 -2.75 -7.15
N ARG A 70 -4.42 -1.89 -7.72
CA ARG A 70 -5.18 -2.18 -8.94
C ARG A 70 -4.25 -2.34 -10.15
N GLU A 71 -3.34 -1.40 -10.35
CA GLU A 71 -2.36 -1.44 -11.45
C GLU A 71 -1.42 -2.66 -11.31
N GLY A 72 -0.94 -2.94 -10.09
CA GLY A 72 -0.09 -4.09 -9.80
C GLY A 72 -0.77 -5.44 -10.08
N ARG A 73 -2.11 -5.52 -9.91
CA ARG A 73 -2.87 -6.73 -10.23
C ARG A 73 -2.80 -7.07 -11.72
N GLU A 74 -2.96 -6.08 -12.59
CA GLU A 74 -2.88 -6.27 -14.05
C GLU A 74 -1.49 -6.75 -14.46
N VAL A 75 -0.44 -6.13 -13.89
CA VAL A 75 0.95 -6.51 -14.12
C VAL A 75 1.22 -7.95 -13.66
N TYR A 76 0.73 -8.33 -12.48
CA TYR A 76 0.85 -9.69 -11.95
C TYR A 76 0.23 -10.71 -12.91
N PHE A 77 -1.03 -10.53 -13.29
CA PHE A 77 -1.72 -11.49 -14.17
C PHE A 77 -1.07 -11.60 -15.55
N ARG A 78 -0.63 -10.47 -16.11
CA ARG A 78 0.14 -10.46 -17.37
C ARG A 78 1.41 -11.30 -17.25
N THR A 79 2.20 -11.05 -16.20
CA THR A 79 3.47 -11.75 -15.97
C THR A 79 3.27 -13.27 -15.80
N VAL A 80 2.27 -13.68 -15.02
CA VAL A 80 1.94 -15.11 -14.84
C VAL A 80 1.53 -15.74 -16.17
N LYS A 81 0.69 -15.07 -16.96
CA LYS A 81 0.25 -15.56 -18.27
C LYS A 81 1.41 -15.74 -19.24
N ASP A 82 2.34 -14.78 -19.27
CA ASP A 82 3.49 -14.82 -20.17
C ASP A 82 4.49 -15.91 -19.75
N GLU A 83 4.72 -16.11 -18.45
CA GLU A 83 5.56 -17.21 -17.96
C GLU A 83 4.95 -18.59 -18.24
N LEU A 84 3.63 -18.74 -18.15
CA LEU A 84 2.96 -20.00 -18.52
C LEU A 84 3.12 -20.30 -20.01
N LYS A 85 2.95 -19.29 -20.87
CA LYS A 85 3.18 -19.43 -22.33
C LYS A 85 4.63 -19.78 -22.68
N ARG A 86 5.60 -19.29 -21.90
CA ARG A 86 7.02 -19.55 -22.15
C ARG A 86 7.43 -20.98 -21.78
N ARG A 87 6.69 -21.60 -20.86
CA ARG A 87 7.02 -22.92 -20.29
C ARG A 87 6.17 -24.06 -20.85
N GLY A 88 5.04 -23.77 -21.48
CA GLY A 88 4.22 -24.72 -22.24
C GLY A 88 4.59 -24.69 -23.71
#